data_AF-A0A1F2SVL8-F1
#
_entry.id   AF-A0A1F2SVL8-F1
#
_cell.length_a   1.000
_cell.length_b   1.000
_cell.length_c   1.000
_cell.angle_alpha   90.00
_cell.angle_beta   90.00
_cell.angle_gamma   90.00
#
_symmetry.space_group_name_H-M   'P 1'
#
loop_
_entity.id
_entity.type
_entity.pdbx_description
1 polymer ?
#
loop_
_entity_poly.entity_id
_entity_poly.type
_entity_poly.pdbx_seq_one_letter_code
_entity_poly.pdbx_strand_id
1 'polypeptide(L)'
;MGDIPRWSLDQICRVIRDSNKISAQGSQKYVVWENRAIHSDYEFIACPCGDDCWCKRNACAGHYRLKEITFDEFLETYVALWIPPKDRENVKGAVLKRTSFNGRQKNAIKPLQWLRESWSSILDKVRGYNKCGLCDSTVPLVAHISNLYEAKMWSQLFYDSLVPFDTKSKTKIKRAHYPDPTNDFLAMNREMFRDLRKLSDTHGLGVPGIRQLDSPWMVVPQLREPVGGQPLSRVVDKIFYMPREIATAEQLAS
;
A
#
# COMPACT_ATOMS: atom_id res chain seq x y z
N MET A 1 -7.90 -11.86 -15.72
CA MET A 1 -7.07 -10.78 -16.30
C MET A 1 -7.69 -9.48 -15.81
N GLY A 2 -6.92 -8.62 -15.17
CA GLY A 2 -7.42 -7.46 -14.45
C GLY A 2 -7.81 -6.29 -15.36
N ASP A 3 -8.62 -5.37 -14.83
CA ASP A 3 -9.22 -4.28 -15.62
C ASP A 3 -8.38 -2.99 -15.69
N ILE A 4 -7.30 -2.84 -14.92
CA ILE A 4 -6.47 -1.61 -14.91
C ILE A 4 -6.04 -1.18 -16.33
N PRO A 5 -5.55 -2.07 -17.22
CA PRO A 5 -5.05 -1.66 -18.53
C PRO A 5 -6.15 -1.17 -19.49
N ARG A 6 -7.43 -1.43 -19.17
CA ARG A 6 -8.57 -1.05 -20.01
C ARG A 6 -9.07 0.37 -19.72
N TRP A 7 -8.61 0.97 -18.63
CA TRP A 7 -9.04 2.30 -18.23
C TRP A 7 -8.17 3.37 -18.91
N SER A 8 -8.79 4.50 -19.26
CA SER A 8 -8.03 5.67 -19.67
C SER A 8 -7.28 6.27 -18.48
N LEU A 9 -6.21 7.03 -18.76
CA LEU A 9 -5.49 7.75 -17.71
C LEU A 9 -6.41 8.68 -16.92
N ASP A 10 -7.34 9.37 -17.59
CA ASP A 10 -8.31 10.25 -16.93
C ASP A 10 -9.22 9.50 -15.95
N GLN A 11 -9.64 8.28 -16.30
CA GLN A 11 -10.43 7.44 -15.40
C GLN A 11 -9.63 7.06 -14.16
N ILE A 12 -8.37 6.64 -14.33
CA ILE A 12 -7.48 6.26 -13.22
C ILE A 12 -7.22 7.47 -12.32
N CYS A 13 -6.82 8.60 -12.90
CA CYS A 13 -6.56 9.83 -12.16
C CYS A 13 -7.80 10.31 -11.39
N ARG A 14 -9.00 10.19 -11.97
CA ARG A 14 -10.27 10.51 -11.29
C ARG A 14 -10.51 9.60 -10.09
N VAL A 15 -10.40 8.28 -10.28
CA VAL A 15 -10.59 7.30 -9.21
C VAL A 15 -9.61 7.53 -8.06
N ILE A 16 -8.33 7.73 -8.36
CA ILE A 16 -7.30 8.01 -7.35
C ILE A 16 -7.58 9.34 -6.63
N ARG A 17 -7.97 10.40 -7.35
CA ARG A 17 -8.32 11.69 -6.74
C ARG A 17 -9.49 11.57 -5.76
N ASP A 18 -10.54 10.84 -6.14
CA ASP A 18 -11.70 10.65 -5.27
C ASP A 18 -11.35 9.75 -4.06
N SER A 19 -10.53 8.74 -4.28
CA SER A 19 -9.93 7.91 -3.21
C SER A 19 -9.14 8.76 -2.20
N ASN A 20 -8.35 9.73 -2.66
CA ASN A 20 -7.64 10.69 -1.81
C ASN A 20 -8.59 11.62 -1.04
N LYS A 21 -9.66 12.13 -1.66
CA LYS A 21 -10.69 12.94 -0.97
C LYS A 21 -11.32 12.17 0.18
N ILE A 22 -11.75 10.93 -0.07
CA ILE A 22 -12.42 10.14 0.97
C ILE A 22 -11.43 9.77 2.08
N SER A 23 -10.19 9.39 1.74
CA SER A 23 -9.17 9.09 2.76
C SER A 23 -8.74 10.31 3.58
N ALA A 24 -8.83 11.53 3.04
CA ALA A 24 -8.60 12.77 3.79
C ALA A 24 -9.73 13.07 4.79
N GLN A 25 -10.97 12.82 4.41
CA GLN A 25 -12.17 13.11 5.22
C GLN A 25 -12.49 12.02 6.25
N GLY A 26 -11.98 10.80 6.05
CA GLY A 26 -12.19 9.70 6.98
C GLY A 26 -11.64 9.98 8.38
N SER A 27 -12.24 9.37 9.41
CA SER A 27 -11.80 9.55 10.81
C SER A 27 -10.35 9.16 11.07
N GLN A 28 -9.80 8.27 10.24
CA GLN A 28 -8.40 7.88 10.28
C GLN A 28 -7.46 8.86 9.56
N LYS A 29 -7.97 9.75 8.69
CA LYS A 29 -7.18 10.63 7.82
C LYS A 29 -6.03 9.89 7.10
N TYR A 30 -6.35 8.74 6.50
CA TYR A 30 -5.37 7.77 6.00
C TYR A 30 -4.31 8.41 5.09
N VAL A 31 -4.72 9.22 4.11
CA VAL A 31 -3.80 9.90 3.17
C VAL A 31 -2.74 10.77 3.85
N VAL A 32 -3.09 11.37 5.00
CA VAL A 32 -2.22 12.27 5.77
C VAL A 32 -1.18 11.46 6.55
N TRP A 33 -1.62 10.42 7.27
CA TRP A 33 -0.70 9.54 7.99
C TRP A 33 0.22 8.77 7.04
N GLU A 34 -0.31 8.38 5.89
CA GLU A 34 0.45 7.71 4.85
C GLU A 34 1.53 8.63 4.27
N ASN A 35 1.20 9.90 3.98
CA ASN A 35 2.20 10.89 3.57
C ASN A 35 3.24 11.14 4.67
N ARG A 36 2.83 11.20 5.95
CA ARG A 36 3.77 11.32 7.07
C ARG A 36 4.73 10.14 7.13
N ALA A 37 4.21 8.92 7.05
CA ALA A 37 4.98 7.68 7.11
C ALA A 37 6.03 7.63 5.99
N ILE A 38 5.65 7.97 4.75
CA ILE A 38 6.57 8.05 3.59
C ILE A 38 7.83 8.86 3.93
N HIS A 39 7.68 9.99 4.62
CA HIS A 39 8.79 10.88 4.92
C HIS A 39 9.56 10.48 6.19
N SER A 40 8.88 9.88 7.18
CA SER A 40 9.52 9.50 8.45
C SER A 40 10.20 8.14 8.38
N ASP A 41 9.52 7.13 7.85
CA ASP A 41 9.89 5.72 8.06
C ASP A 41 10.54 5.08 6.84
N TYR A 42 10.39 5.70 5.67
CA TYR A 42 10.91 5.16 4.41
C TYR A 42 11.98 6.06 3.82
N GLU A 43 12.93 5.42 3.15
CA GLU A 43 13.94 6.09 2.33
C GLU A 43 13.72 5.74 0.86
N PHE A 44 14.03 6.70 -0.01
CA PHE A 44 14.04 6.51 -1.45
C PHE A 44 15.48 6.26 -1.89
N ILE A 45 15.77 5.04 -2.32
CA ILE A 45 17.10 4.64 -2.77
C ILE A 45 17.20 4.69 -4.29
N ALA A 46 18.39 5.03 -4.80
CA ALA A 46 18.66 4.97 -6.23
C ALA A 46 18.36 3.56 -6.78
N CYS A 47 17.78 3.49 -7.98
CA CYS A 47 17.38 2.23 -8.58
C CYS A 47 18.60 1.31 -8.79
N PRO A 48 18.66 0.15 -8.09
CA PRO A 48 19.80 -0.76 -8.15
C PRO A 48 19.64 -1.83 -9.23
N CYS A 49 18.59 -1.75 -10.05
CA CYS A 49 18.33 -2.70 -11.11
C CYS A 49 19.28 -2.48 -12.29
N GLY A 50 19.72 -3.57 -12.92
CA GLY A 50 20.46 -3.55 -14.17
C GLY A 50 19.60 -3.09 -15.35
N ASP A 51 20.25 -2.82 -16.48
CA ASP A 51 19.63 -2.24 -17.67
C ASP A 51 18.67 -3.20 -18.40
N ASP A 52 18.73 -4.49 -18.07
CA ASP A 52 17.80 -5.53 -18.54
C ASP A 52 16.44 -5.48 -17.81
N CYS A 53 16.41 -4.88 -16.61
CA CYS A 53 15.21 -4.79 -15.80
C CYS A 53 14.18 -3.83 -16.40
N TRP A 54 12.91 -4.25 -16.42
CA TRP A 54 11.81 -3.43 -16.94
C TRP A 54 11.74 -2.04 -16.28
N CYS A 55 11.87 -1.94 -14.94
CA CYS A 55 11.76 -0.64 -14.28
C CYS A 55 12.90 0.31 -14.68
N LYS A 56 14.13 -0.21 -14.84
CA LYS A 56 15.31 0.58 -15.22
C LYS A 56 15.17 1.15 -16.63
N ARG A 57 14.75 0.31 -17.59
CA ARG A 57 14.45 0.73 -18.98
C ARG A 57 13.35 1.78 -19.05
N ASN A 58 12.43 1.77 -18.10
CA ASN A 58 11.33 2.73 -17.98
C ASN A 58 11.65 3.89 -17.01
N ALA A 59 12.91 4.32 -16.99
CA ALA A 59 13.40 5.49 -16.26
C ALA A 59 13.14 5.48 -14.74
N CYS A 60 13.15 4.30 -14.11
CA CYS A 60 13.06 4.22 -12.64
C CYS A 60 14.27 4.91 -11.98
N ALA A 61 14.01 6.00 -11.28
CA ALA A 61 15.01 6.72 -10.50
C ALA A 61 15.35 6.01 -9.17
N GLY A 62 14.40 5.26 -8.61
CA GLY A 62 14.57 4.65 -7.29
C GLY A 62 13.36 3.90 -6.75
N HIS A 63 13.59 3.26 -5.60
CA HIS A 63 12.62 2.43 -4.89
C HIS A 63 12.46 2.90 -3.44
N TYR A 64 11.27 2.73 -2.88
CA TYR A 64 11.05 2.93 -1.45
C TYR A 64 11.40 1.67 -0.67
N ARG A 65 12.16 1.85 0.41
CA ARG A 65 12.37 0.80 1.43
C ARG A 65 12.23 1.37 2.84
N LEU A 66 11.96 0.51 3.80
CA LEU A 66 11.90 0.89 5.20
C LEU A 66 13.30 1.31 5.70
N LYS A 67 13.37 2.40 6.45
CA LYS A 67 14.59 2.82 7.16
C LYS A 67 14.94 1.83 8.26
N GLU A 68 16.13 1.99 8.81
CA GLU A 68 16.51 1.30 10.05
C GLU A 68 15.77 1.94 11.22
N ILE A 69 14.59 1.40 11.52
CA ILE A 69 13.71 1.85 12.60
C ILE A 69 13.54 0.75 13.64
N THR A 70 13.15 1.14 14.85
CA THR A 70 12.75 0.22 15.91
C THR A 70 11.38 -0.41 15.60
N PHE A 71 11.09 -1.56 16.22
CA PHE A 71 9.76 -2.16 16.14
C PHE A 71 8.68 -1.21 16.67
N ASP A 72 8.98 -0.43 17.70
CA ASP A 72 8.02 0.51 18.29
C ASP A 72 7.66 1.63 17.31
N GLU A 73 8.64 2.19 16.58
CA GLU A 73 8.40 3.16 15.50
C GLU A 73 7.56 2.55 14.36
N PHE A 74 7.88 1.32 13.95
CA PHE A 74 7.07 0.59 12.97
C PHE A 74 5.62 0.41 13.45
N LEU A 75 5.44 0.03 14.72
CA LEU A 75 4.14 -0.20 15.33
C LEU A 75 3.33 1.10 15.43
N GLU A 76 3.96 2.22 15.77
CA GLU A 76 3.30 3.55 15.77
C GLU A 76 2.67 3.85 14.42
N THR A 77 3.44 3.67 13.35
CA THR A 77 2.93 3.87 11.99
C THR A 77 1.85 2.85 11.63
N TYR A 78 2.02 1.59 12.03
CA TYR A 78 1.01 0.57 11.79
C TYR A 78 -0.33 0.93 12.44
N VAL A 79 -0.35 1.30 13.72
CA VAL A 79 -1.60 1.64 14.41
C VAL A 79 -2.19 2.95 13.89
N ALA A 80 -1.34 3.91 13.49
CA ALA A 80 -1.80 5.15 12.87
C ALA A 80 -2.51 4.90 11.53
N LEU A 81 -1.96 4.06 10.66
CA LEU A 81 -2.50 3.78 9.34
C LEU A 81 -3.71 2.84 9.37
N TRP A 82 -3.63 1.75 10.15
CA TRP A 82 -4.51 0.60 9.96
C TRP A 82 -5.55 0.40 11.04
N ILE A 83 -5.35 1.02 12.21
CA ILE A 83 -6.19 0.83 13.40
C ILE A 83 -7.04 2.08 13.65
N PRO A 84 -8.37 1.95 13.87
CA PRO A 84 -9.22 3.09 14.21
C PRO A 84 -8.71 3.82 15.46
N PRO A 85 -8.79 5.17 15.52
CA PRO A 85 -8.21 5.95 16.61
C PRO A 85 -8.58 5.45 18.01
N LYS A 86 -9.84 5.06 18.22
CA LYS A 86 -10.38 4.55 19.49
C LYS A 86 -9.74 3.23 19.97
N ASP A 87 -9.13 2.47 19.06
CA ASP A 87 -8.59 1.13 19.34
C ASP A 87 -7.05 1.13 19.40
N ARG A 88 -6.37 2.23 19.03
CA ARG A 88 -4.91 2.27 18.84
C ARG A 88 -4.13 1.90 20.09
N GLU A 89 -4.38 2.59 21.21
CA GLU A 89 -3.67 2.35 22.47
C GLU A 89 -3.90 0.92 22.98
N ASN A 90 -5.12 0.41 22.84
CA ASN A 90 -5.45 -0.95 23.28
C ASN A 90 -4.76 -2.02 22.42
N VAL A 91 -4.72 -1.82 21.09
CA VAL A 91 -4.01 -2.72 20.18
C VAL A 91 -2.50 -2.66 20.43
N LYS A 92 -1.94 -1.46 20.59
CA LYS A 92 -0.53 -1.24 20.93
C LYS A 92 -0.17 -1.92 22.26
N GLY A 93 -0.98 -1.72 23.29
CA GLY A 93 -0.85 -2.40 24.58
C GLY A 93 -0.91 -3.93 24.45
N ALA A 94 -1.83 -4.46 23.64
CA ALA A 94 -1.93 -5.90 23.41
C ALA A 94 -0.70 -6.48 22.69
N VAL A 95 -0.09 -5.74 21.77
CA VAL A 95 1.14 -6.16 21.08
C VAL A 95 2.35 -6.09 22.01
N LEU A 96 2.52 -4.98 22.74
CA LEU A 96 3.73 -4.73 23.54
C LEU A 96 3.70 -5.40 24.93
N LYS A 97 2.54 -5.40 25.58
CA LYS A 97 2.36 -5.84 26.97
C LYS A 97 1.50 -7.10 27.10
N ARG A 98 1.07 -7.69 25.97
CA ARG A 98 0.21 -8.89 25.92
C ARG A 98 -1.10 -8.73 26.71
N THR A 99 -1.63 -7.50 26.79
CA THR A 99 -2.95 -7.24 27.37
C THR A 99 -4.07 -7.82 26.52
N SER A 100 -5.18 -8.20 27.14
CA SER A 100 -6.36 -8.69 26.42
C SER A 100 -7.00 -7.58 25.56
N PHE A 101 -7.40 -7.92 24.33
CA PHE A 101 -8.19 -7.04 23.46
C PHE A 101 -9.22 -7.85 22.68
N ASN A 102 -10.49 -7.45 22.79
CA ASN A 102 -11.64 -8.20 22.25
C ASN A 102 -12.29 -7.55 21.02
N GLY A 103 -11.71 -6.49 20.45
CA GLY A 103 -12.23 -5.83 19.25
C GLY A 103 -11.90 -6.57 17.94
N ARG A 104 -12.48 -6.10 16.83
CA ARG A 104 -12.25 -6.65 15.47
C ARG A 104 -10.75 -6.66 15.10
N GLN A 105 -10.00 -5.70 15.61
CA GLN A 105 -8.57 -5.51 15.37
C GLN A 105 -7.70 -6.55 16.08
N LYS A 106 -8.28 -7.48 16.86
CA LYS A 106 -7.53 -8.55 17.53
C LYS A 106 -6.70 -9.41 16.56
N ASN A 107 -7.14 -9.50 15.31
CA ASN A 107 -6.46 -10.25 14.27
C ASN A 107 -5.12 -9.61 13.84
N ALA A 108 -4.86 -8.35 14.21
CA ALA A 108 -3.54 -7.71 14.03
C ALA A 108 -2.53 -8.14 15.10
N ILE A 109 -2.99 -8.56 16.29
CA ILE A 109 -2.13 -8.74 17.47
C ILE A 109 -1.11 -9.86 17.26
N LYS A 110 -1.55 -11.06 16.91
CA LYS A 110 -0.66 -12.21 16.76
C LYS A 110 0.42 -11.98 15.67
N PRO A 111 0.09 -11.51 14.45
CA PRO A 111 1.09 -11.17 13.45
C PRO A 111 2.11 -10.13 13.93
N LEU A 112 1.65 -9.07 14.61
CA LEU A 112 2.54 -8.02 15.12
C LEU A 112 3.42 -8.51 16.28
N GLN A 113 2.91 -9.38 17.16
CA GLN A 113 3.71 -10.01 18.21
C GLN A 113 4.80 -10.92 17.62
N TRP A 114 4.46 -11.72 16.61
CA TRP A 114 5.44 -12.52 15.88
C TRP A 114 6.50 -11.63 15.19
N LEU A 115 6.06 -10.53 14.56
CA LEU A 115 6.97 -9.59 13.91
C LEU A 115 7.91 -8.95 14.92
N ARG A 116 7.43 -8.60 16.12
CA ARG A 116 8.25 -8.09 17.22
C ARG A 116 9.35 -9.07 17.61
N GLU A 117 8.98 -10.34 17.80
CA GLU A 117 9.90 -11.41 18.18
C GLU A 117 10.94 -11.69 17.08
N SER A 118 10.60 -11.42 15.82
CA SER A 118 11.46 -11.63 14.65
C SER A 118 12.05 -10.32 14.08
N TRP A 119 11.94 -9.19 14.79
CA TRP A 119 12.09 -7.86 14.20
C TRP A 119 13.42 -7.66 13.48
N SER A 120 14.56 -7.94 14.15
CA SER A 120 15.88 -7.74 13.57
C SER A 120 16.07 -8.56 12.28
N SER A 121 15.73 -9.85 12.29
CA SER A 121 15.87 -10.68 11.08
C SER A 121 14.94 -10.27 9.95
N ILE A 122 13.72 -9.83 10.26
CA ILE A 122 12.78 -9.34 9.23
C ILE A 122 13.21 -7.98 8.69
N LEU A 123 13.65 -7.07 9.54
CA LEU A 123 14.15 -5.76 9.14
C LEU A 123 15.35 -5.89 8.21
N ASP A 124 16.30 -6.77 8.52
CA ASP A 124 17.46 -7.04 7.67
C ASP A 124 17.04 -7.54 6.28
N LYS A 125 16.09 -8.47 6.22
CA LYS A 125 15.53 -8.98 4.95
C LYS A 125 14.82 -7.89 4.16
N VAL A 126 14.01 -7.08 4.83
CA VAL A 126 13.27 -5.98 4.21
C VAL A 126 14.22 -4.92 3.66
N ARG A 127 15.26 -4.57 4.40
CA ARG A 127 16.26 -3.57 3.97
C ARG A 127 17.18 -4.10 2.87
N GLY A 128 17.46 -5.41 2.87
CA GLY A 128 18.16 -6.10 1.79
C GLY A 128 17.35 -6.25 0.50
N TYR A 129 16.02 -6.17 0.58
CA TYR A 129 15.16 -6.21 -0.59
C TYR A 129 15.15 -4.86 -1.31
N ASN A 130 15.91 -4.81 -2.40
CA ASN A 130 16.19 -3.58 -3.14
C ASN A 130 15.39 -3.45 -4.45
N LYS A 131 14.29 -4.18 -4.57
CA LYS A 131 13.42 -4.24 -5.75
C LYS A 131 12.07 -3.55 -5.49
N CYS A 132 11.35 -3.19 -6.55
CA CYS A 132 9.97 -2.71 -6.50
C CYS A 132 9.01 -3.68 -7.22
N GLY A 133 7.69 -3.50 -7.04
CA GLY A 133 6.69 -4.39 -7.66
C GLY A 133 6.74 -4.43 -9.20
N LEU A 134 7.29 -3.38 -9.84
CA LEU A 134 7.48 -3.31 -11.30
C LEU A 134 8.73 -4.04 -11.80
N CYS A 135 9.59 -4.58 -10.93
CA CYS A 135 10.70 -5.44 -11.34
C CYS A 135 10.61 -6.84 -10.73
N ASP A 136 10.21 -6.94 -9.46
CA ASP A 136 10.11 -8.20 -8.75
C ASP A 136 8.77 -8.24 -7.99
N SER A 137 7.91 -9.17 -8.41
CA SER A 137 6.64 -9.45 -7.73
C SER A 137 6.75 -10.58 -6.72
N THR A 138 7.91 -11.23 -6.67
CA THR A 138 8.23 -12.32 -5.75
C THR A 138 8.96 -11.75 -4.56
N VAL A 139 8.26 -10.90 -3.79
CA VAL A 139 8.75 -10.47 -2.49
C VAL A 139 9.15 -11.72 -1.70
N PRO A 140 10.37 -11.78 -1.13
CA PRO A 140 10.90 -13.00 -0.52
C PRO A 140 10.18 -13.27 0.81
N LEU A 141 8.96 -13.80 0.71
CA LEU A 141 8.10 -14.12 1.83
C LEU A 141 7.83 -15.62 1.85
N VAL A 142 7.88 -16.17 3.06
CA VAL A 142 7.63 -17.58 3.36
C VAL A 142 6.15 -17.81 3.74
N ALA A 143 5.31 -16.77 3.79
CA ALA A 143 4.07 -16.83 4.56
C ALA A 143 2.78 -16.84 3.72
N HIS A 144 1.95 -17.85 3.99
CA HIS A 144 0.50 -17.77 3.82
C HIS A 144 -0.02 -16.61 4.68
N ILE A 145 -0.56 -15.56 4.06
CA ILE A 145 -1.16 -14.43 4.78
C ILE A 145 -2.52 -14.85 5.31
N SER A 146 -2.66 -14.88 6.64
CA SER A 146 -3.84 -15.44 7.31
C SER A 146 -5.03 -14.47 7.35
N ASN A 147 -4.78 -13.16 7.26
CA ASN A 147 -5.82 -12.14 7.37
C ASN A 147 -5.40 -10.76 6.83
N LEU A 148 -6.36 -9.84 6.68
CA LEU A 148 -6.11 -8.50 6.12
C LEU A 148 -5.14 -7.64 6.96
N TYR A 149 -5.06 -7.83 8.28
CA TYR A 149 -4.16 -7.04 9.13
C TYR A 149 -2.72 -7.48 8.95
N GLU A 150 -2.50 -8.78 8.76
CA GLU A 150 -1.21 -9.32 8.35
C GLU A 150 -0.81 -8.85 6.94
N ALA A 151 -1.76 -8.79 6.00
CA ALA A 151 -1.50 -8.24 4.67
C ALA A 151 -1.04 -6.76 4.74
N LYS A 152 -1.70 -5.95 5.58
CA LYS A 152 -1.31 -4.55 5.83
C LYS A 152 0.08 -4.44 6.46
N MET A 153 0.43 -5.36 7.36
CA MET A 153 1.75 -5.43 8.00
C MET A 153 2.83 -5.67 6.95
N TRP A 154 2.66 -6.69 6.11
CA TRP A 154 3.59 -6.98 5.02
C TRP A 154 3.66 -5.86 3.99
N SER A 155 2.54 -5.20 3.69
CA SER A 155 2.51 -4.05 2.78
C SER A 155 3.29 -2.85 3.33
N GLN A 156 3.27 -2.62 4.64
CA GLN A 156 4.09 -1.61 5.29
C GLN A 156 5.59 -1.99 5.29
N LEU A 157 5.93 -3.27 5.40
CA LEU A 157 7.31 -3.73 5.31
C LEU A 157 7.87 -3.59 3.88
N PHE A 158 7.08 -3.92 2.86
CA PHE A 158 7.48 -3.90 1.44
C PHE A 158 6.71 -2.84 0.66
N TYR A 159 6.89 -1.60 1.09
CA TYR A 159 6.00 -0.49 0.75
C TYR A 159 5.99 -0.07 -0.72
N ASP A 160 6.94 -0.50 -1.54
CA ASP A 160 6.93 -0.26 -3.00
C ASP A 160 6.52 -1.50 -3.82
N SER A 161 6.18 -2.61 -3.15
CA SER A 161 6.02 -3.93 -3.79
C SER A 161 4.79 -4.73 -3.34
N LEU A 162 4.14 -4.36 -2.23
CA LEU A 162 2.95 -5.03 -1.75
C LEU A 162 1.82 -4.04 -1.49
N VAL A 163 0.68 -4.30 -2.10
CA VAL A 163 -0.53 -3.50 -2.05
C VAL A 163 -1.40 -4.00 -0.88
N PRO A 164 -1.73 -3.13 0.10
CA PRO A 164 -2.63 -3.50 1.18
C PRO A 164 -4.06 -3.67 0.67
N PHE A 165 -4.93 -4.29 1.48
CA PHE A 165 -6.36 -4.31 1.19
C PHE A 165 -7.21 -4.21 2.46
N ASP A 166 -8.45 -3.80 2.29
CA ASP A 166 -9.52 -3.86 3.27
C ASP A 166 -10.70 -4.66 2.72
N THR A 167 -11.76 -4.80 3.50
CA THR A 167 -12.94 -5.57 3.09
C THR A 167 -13.61 -5.03 1.81
N LYS A 168 -13.62 -3.71 1.63
CA LYS A 168 -14.26 -3.07 0.46
C LYS A 168 -13.35 -3.10 -0.75
N SER A 169 -12.06 -2.81 -0.60
CA SER A 169 -11.10 -2.93 -1.70
C SER A 169 -11.00 -4.38 -2.17
N LYS A 170 -11.01 -5.38 -1.26
CA LYS A 170 -11.14 -6.80 -1.62
C LYS A 170 -12.31 -7.06 -2.58
N THR A 171 -13.50 -6.56 -2.28
CA THR A 171 -14.68 -6.76 -3.14
C THR A 171 -14.46 -6.19 -4.53
N LYS A 172 -13.85 -5.00 -4.64
CA LYS A 172 -13.51 -4.39 -5.93
C LYS A 172 -12.45 -5.16 -6.69
N ILE A 173 -11.40 -5.59 -6.00
CA ILE A 173 -10.31 -6.40 -6.56
C ILE A 173 -10.88 -7.66 -7.21
N LYS A 174 -11.79 -8.35 -6.52
CA LYS A 174 -12.48 -9.53 -7.06
C LYS A 174 -13.36 -9.21 -8.26
N ARG A 175 -14.12 -8.10 -8.20
CA ARG A 175 -14.97 -7.64 -9.32
C ARG A 175 -14.14 -7.27 -10.55
N ALA A 176 -12.93 -6.77 -10.35
CA ALA A 176 -11.95 -6.49 -11.39
C ALA A 176 -11.15 -7.74 -11.82
N HIS A 177 -11.62 -8.95 -11.47
CA HIS A 177 -11.07 -10.24 -11.90
C HIS A 177 -9.62 -10.52 -11.47
N TYR A 178 -9.16 -9.93 -10.37
CA TYR A 178 -7.92 -10.31 -9.71
C TYR A 178 -8.15 -11.46 -8.70
N PRO A 179 -7.11 -12.24 -8.37
CA PRO A 179 -7.16 -13.23 -7.30
C PRO A 179 -7.69 -12.66 -5.98
N ASP A 180 -8.47 -13.45 -5.23
CA ASP A 180 -8.95 -13.04 -3.92
C ASP A 180 -7.75 -12.90 -2.95
N PRO A 181 -7.47 -11.70 -2.42
CA PRO A 181 -6.29 -11.49 -1.58
C PRO A 181 -6.32 -12.27 -0.25
N THR A 182 -7.46 -12.81 0.15
CA THR A 182 -7.53 -13.71 1.33
C THR A 182 -7.04 -15.12 1.03
N ASN A 183 -7.06 -15.53 -0.24
CA ASN A 183 -6.66 -16.85 -0.68
C ASN A 183 -5.28 -16.84 -1.33
N ASP A 184 -4.98 -15.80 -2.12
CA ASP A 184 -3.72 -15.69 -2.87
C ASP A 184 -3.27 -14.23 -3.00
N PHE A 185 -2.78 -13.67 -1.88
CA PHE A 185 -2.30 -12.30 -1.81
C PHE A 185 -1.12 -12.03 -2.75
N LEU A 186 -0.21 -13.00 -2.91
CA LEU A 186 0.99 -12.82 -3.73
C LEU A 186 0.65 -12.88 -5.22
N ALA A 187 -0.24 -13.78 -5.66
CA ALA A 187 -0.70 -13.76 -7.05
C ALA A 187 -1.47 -12.47 -7.36
N MET A 188 -2.33 -12.00 -6.45
CA MET A 188 -3.02 -10.72 -6.61
C MET A 188 -2.01 -9.58 -6.87
N ASN A 189 -0.99 -9.44 -6.02
CA ASN A 189 0.05 -8.41 -6.20
C ASN A 189 0.77 -8.54 -7.53
N ARG A 190 1.20 -9.75 -7.89
CA ARG A 190 1.85 -10.03 -9.18
C ARG A 190 1.00 -9.59 -10.36
N GLU A 191 -0.30 -9.90 -10.33
CA GLU A 191 -1.21 -9.53 -11.41
C GLU A 191 -1.41 -8.01 -11.48
N MET A 192 -1.58 -7.33 -10.35
CA MET A 192 -1.75 -5.88 -10.29
C MET A 192 -0.53 -5.14 -10.84
N PHE A 193 0.69 -5.49 -10.41
CA PHE A 193 1.90 -4.84 -10.92
C PHE A 193 2.17 -5.19 -12.38
N ARG A 194 1.82 -6.38 -12.85
CA ARG A 194 1.86 -6.74 -14.28
C ARG A 194 0.92 -5.84 -15.08
N ASP A 195 -0.30 -5.63 -14.59
CA ASP A 195 -1.28 -4.79 -15.29
C ASP A 195 -0.91 -3.30 -15.20
N LEU A 196 -0.21 -2.86 -14.15
CA LEU A 196 0.39 -1.53 -14.07
C LEU A 196 1.50 -1.34 -15.13
N ARG A 197 2.32 -2.36 -15.42
CA ARG A 197 3.29 -2.33 -16.54
C ARG A 197 2.58 -2.19 -17.88
N LYS A 198 1.53 -2.99 -18.11
CA LYS A 198 0.74 -2.89 -19.36
C LYS A 198 0.11 -1.51 -19.52
N LEU A 199 -0.42 -0.93 -18.45
CA LEU A 199 -0.94 0.44 -18.47
C LEU A 199 0.17 1.43 -18.90
N SER A 200 1.37 1.26 -18.33
CA SER A 200 2.56 2.03 -18.70
C SER A 200 2.84 1.94 -20.19
N ASP A 201 2.91 0.73 -20.72
CA ASP A 201 3.22 0.46 -22.13
C ASP A 201 2.14 1.04 -23.06
N THR A 202 0.85 0.88 -22.71
CA THR A 202 -0.29 1.39 -23.48
C THR A 202 -0.31 2.92 -23.58
N HIS A 203 0.06 3.61 -22.49
CA HIS A 203 -0.06 5.08 -22.41
C HIS A 203 1.29 5.80 -22.48
N GLY A 204 2.38 5.08 -22.80
CA GLY A 204 3.73 5.66 -22.90
C GLY A 204 4.26 6.26 -21.59
N LEU A 205 3.83 5.73 -20.44
CA LEU A 205 4.31 6.21 -19.15
C LEU A 205 5.63 5.53 -18.79
N GLY A 206 6.59 6.31 -18.28
CA GLY A 206 7.70 5.76 -17.49
C GLY A 206 7.29 5.53 -16.03
N VAL A 207 8.19 4.95 -15.22
CA VAL A 207 7.99 4.78 -13.77
C VAL A 207 7.66 6.10 -13.06
N PRO A 208 8.33 7.25 -13.36
CA PRO A 208 7.93 8.53 -12.78
C PRO A 208 6.47 8.91 -13.09
N GLY A 209 6.02 8.66 -14.33
CA GLY A 209 4.64 8.93 -14.74
C GLY A 209 3.62 8.08 -13.98
N ILE A 210 3.92 6.78 -13.76
CA ILE A 210 3.09 5.92 -12.91
C ILE A 210 2.98 6.47 -11.48
N ARG A 211 4.11 6.87 -10.89
CA ARG A 211 4.15 7.40 -9.52
C ARG A 211 3.40 8.73 -9.37
N GLN A 212 3.27 9.51 -10.44
CA GLN A 212 2.54 10.78 -10.49
C GLN A 212 1.02 10.63 -10.65
N LEU A 213 0.53 9.43 -11.03
CA LEU A 213 -0.91 9.16 -11.09
C LEU A 213 -1.59 9.38 -9.72
N ASP A 214 -0.85 9.20 -8.62
CA ASP A 214 -1.27 9.64 -7.30
C ASP A 214 -0.60 10.97 -6.90
N SER A 215 -1.41 12.02 -6.81
CA SER A 215 -1.01 13.37 -6.44
C SER A 215 -1.87 13.88 -5.27
N PRO A 216 -1.65 13.38 -4.04
CA PRO A 216 -2.53 13.67 -2.90
C PRO A 216 -2.54 15.16 -2.51
N TRP A 217 -1.49 15.91 -2.83
CA TRP A 217 -1.42 17.37 -2.63
C TRP A 217 -2.46 18.15 -3.45
N MET A 218 -2.98 17.59 -4.54
CA MET A 218 -4.09 18.22 -5.27
C MET A 218 -5.39 18.26 -4.46
N VAL A 219 -5.52 17.40 -3.44
CA VAL A 219 -6.70 17.31 -2.57
C VAL A 219 -6.40 17.88 -1.18
N VAL A 220 -5.18 17.68 -0.69
CA VAL A 220 -4.71 18.19 0.61
C VAL A 220 -3.41 18.97 0.37
N PRO A 221 -3.48 20.28 0.02
CA PRO A 221 -2.33 21.08 -0.44
C PRO A 221 -1.14 21.16 0.51
N GLN A 222 -1.32 20.78 1.77
CA GLN A 222 -0.32 20.80 2.82
C GLN A 222 0.58 19.56 2.80
N LEU A 223 0.19 18.53 2.05
CA LEU A 223 0.98 17.31 1.89
C LEU A 223 2.14 17.57 0.94
N ARG A 224 3.33 17.12 1.34
CA ARG A 224 4.54 17.28 0.53
C ARG A 224 4.63 16.14 -0.48
N GLU A 225 5.12 16.46 -1.67
CA GLU A 225 5.47 15.44 -2.66
C GLU A 225 6.70 14.65 -2.17
N PRO A 226 6.60 13.31 -2.10
CA PRO A 226 7.74 12.48 -1.76
C PRO A 226 8.83 12.49 -2.83
N VAL A 227 10.08 12.25 -2.41
CA VAL A 227 11.23 12.14 -3.33
C VAL A 227 11.01 11.01 -4.34
N GLY A 228 11.02 11.33 -5.63
CA GLY A 228 10.80 10.34 -6.69
C GLY A 228 9.32 9.96 -6.91
N GLY A 229 8.37 10.69 -6.32
CA GLY A 229 6.92 10.47 -6.48
C GLY A 229 6.35 9.44 -5.51
N GLN A 230 5.06 9.08 -5.65
CA GLN A 230 4.41 8.17 -4.71
C GLN A 230 4.95 6.72 -4.80
N PRO A 231 4.93 5.97 -3.68
CA PRO A 231 5.15 4.52 -3.69
C PRO A 231 4.19 3.81 -4.65
N LEU A 232 4.66 2.79 -5.36
CA LEU A 232 3.86 2.09 -6.37
C LEU A 232 2.69 1.33 -5.74
N SER A 233 2.88 0.76 -4.54
CA SER A 233 1.81 0.09 -3.82
C SER A 233 0.63 1.02 -3.54
N ARG A 234 0.93 2.29 -3.24
CA ARG A 234 -0.05 3.33 -2.96
C ARG A 234 -0.84 3.70 -4.21
N VAL A 235 -0.15 3.89 -5.33
CA VAL A 235 -0.83 4.14 -6.63
C VAL A 235 -1.86 3.06 -6.89
N VAL A 236 -1.48 1.78 -6.71
CA VAL A 236 -2.40 0.65 -6.90
C VAL A 236 -3.50 0.61 -5.83
N ASP A 237 -3.16 0.80 -4.55
CA ASP A 237 -4.14 0.85 -3.44
C ASP A 237 -5.24 1.88 -3.74
N LYS A 238 -4.88 3.10 -4.15
CA LYS A 238 -5.85 4.16 -4.44
C LYS A 238 -6.83 3.83 -5.56
N ILE A 239 -6.46 2.97 -6.53
CA ILE A 239 -7.36 2.50 -7.59
C ILE A 239 -8.52 1.68 -7.00
N PHE A 240 -8.24 0.87 -5.97
CA PHE A 240 -9.23 -0.03 -5.36
C PHE A 240 -9.80 0.47 -4.03
N TYR A 241 -9.17 1.46 -3.40
CA TYR A 241 -9.57 1.98 -2.11
C TYR A 241 -10.91 2.71 -2.19
N MET A 242 -11.85 2.35 -1.31
CA MET A 242 -13.17 2.97 -1.24
C MET A 242 -13.79 2.84 0.15
N PRO A 243 -13.59 3.83 1.05
CA PRO A 243 -14.11 3.75 2.42
C PRO A 243 -15.63 3.85 2.50
N ARG A 244 -16.25 4.49 1.51
CA ARG A 244 -17.70 4.73 1.41
C ARG A 244 -18.11 4.48 -0.03
N GLU A 245 -19.28 3.86 -0.22
CA GLU A 245 -19.95 3.98 -1.52
C GLU A 245 -20.20 5.48 -1.70
N ILE A 246 -19.60 6.07 -2.72
CA ILE A 246 -20.08 7.36 -3.21
C ILE A 246 -21.44 6.99 -3.78
N ALA A 247 -22.51 7.33 -3.06
CA ALA A 247 -23.83 7.38 -3.69
C ALA A 247 -23.64 8.29 -4.91
N THR A 248 -23.74 7.71 -6.10
CA THR A 248 -23.75 8.51 -7.32
C THR A 248 -24.91 9.48 -7.19
N ALA A 249 -24.75 10.71 -7.69
CA ALA A 249 -25.79 11.75 -7.63
C ALA A 249 -27.14 11.28 -8.23
N GLU A 250 -27.15 10.19 -9.00
CA GLU A 250 -28.35 9.51 -9.50
C GLU A 250 -29.16 8.75 -8.43
N GLN A 251 -28.58 8.39 -7.29
CA GLN A 251 -29.29 7.69 -6.19
C GLN A 251 -29.92 8.63 -5.16
N LEU A 252 -29.69 9.94 -5.27
CA LEU A 252 -30.31 10.96 -4.41
C LEU A 252 -31.40 11.75 -5.15
N ALA A 253 -31.70 11.36 -6.40
CA ALA A 253 -32.72 11.98 -7.25
C ALA A 253 -33.85 11.00 -7.64
N SER A 254 -33.98 9.87 -6.93
CA SER A 254 -35.05 8.87 -7.12
C SER A 254 -35.88 8.71 -5.85
#